data_AF-A0A9D4LZF8-F1
#
_entry.id   AF-A0A9D4LZF8-F1
#
_cell.length_a   1.000
_cell.length_b   1.000
_cell.length_c   1.000
_cell.angle_alpha   90.00
_cell.angle_beta   90.00
_cell.angle_gamma   90.00
#
_symmetry.space_group_name_H-M   'P 1'
#
loop_
_entity.id
_entity.type
_entity.pdbx_description
1 polymer ?
#
loop_
_entity_poly.entity_id
_entity_poly.type
_entity_poly.pdbx_seq_one_letter_code
_entity_poly.pdbx_strand_id
1 'polypeptide(L)'
;MHTSRISTVIQNKVLTKPFHVLSSNLSKDVQAARYFGIICDESTDLSIHKKLFVYIRYVNQSTQEVEHKLMGNIRIPDGTVATIATEILREL
;
A
#
# COMPACT_ATOMS: atom_id res chain seq x y z
N MET A 1 20.12 -5.48 -0.60
CA MET A 1 18.66 -5.27 -0.60
C MET A 1 18.20 -5.26 0.85
N HIS A 2 18.09 -4.07 1.47
CA HIS A 2 17.65 -3.94 2.86
C HIS A 2 16.12 -3.88 2.88
N THR A 3 15.46 -4.91 3.41
CA THR A 3 14.02 -4.86 3.70
C THR A 3 13.82 -4.21 5.05
N SER A 4 13.36 -2.96 5.08
CA SER A 4 13.01 -2.30 6.34
C SER A 4 11.66 -2.85 6.82
N ARG A 5 11.68 -3.72 7.82
CA ARG A 5 10.45 -4.19 8.49
C ARG A 5 9.94 -3.08 9.40
N ILE A 6 8.81 -2.49 9.03
CA ILE A 6 8.09 -1.54 9.86
C ILE A 6 7.56 -2.27 11.11
N SER A 7 7.58 -1.62 12.28
CA SER A 7 7.04 -2.21 13.52
C SER A 7 5.58 -2.61 13.34
N THR A 8 5.19 -3.75 13.92
CA THR A 8 3.83 -4.32 13.84
C THR A 8 2.76 -3.33 14.30
N VAL A 9 3.12 -2.41 15.20
CA VAL A 9 2.23 -1.35 15.71
C VAL A 9 1.93 -0.30 14.64
N ILE A 10 2.94 0.11 13.88
CA ILE A 10 2.78 1.07 12.78
C ILE A 10 2.08 0.38 11.61
N GLN A 11 2.44 -0.87 11.29
CA GLN A 11 1.68 -1.67 10.31
C GLN A 11 0.19 -1.73 10.67
N ASN A 12 -0.17 -2.05 11.92
CA ASN A 12 -1.57 -2.13 12.32
C ASN A 12 -2.30 -0.77 12.27
N LYS A 13 -1.64 0.35 12.61
CA LYS A 13 -2.22 1.70 12.46
C LYS A 13 -2.40 2.12 11.00
N VAL A 14 -1.42 1.81 10.15
CA VAL A 14 -1.46 2.04 8.70
C VAL A 14 -2.40 1.06 8.01
N LEU A 15 -2.77 -0.07 8.61
CA LEU A 15 -3.74 -0.99 8.02
C LEU A 15 -5.19 -0.67 8.42
N THR A 16 -5.42 -0.21 9.66
CA THR A 16 -6.79 -0.03 10.18
C THR A 16 -7.49 1.24 9.70
N LYS A 17 -6.77 2.36 9.54
CA LYS A 17 -7.36 3.63 9.08
C LYS A 17 -7.64 3.69 7.57
N PRO A 18 -6.71 3.32 6.68
CA PRO A 18 -6.99 3.40 5.26
C PRO A 18 -7.97 2.31 4.83
N PHE A 19 -8.10 1.15 5.49
CA PHE A 19 -9.08 0.14 5.06
C PHE A 19 -10.53 0.65 4.98
N HIS A 20 -10.89 1.61 5.83
CA HIS A 20 -12.22 2.24 5.84
C HIS A 20 -12.38 3.36 4.80
N VAL A 21 -11.29 3.91 4.27
CA VAL A 21 -11.27 4.90 3.16
C VAL A 21 -11.16 4.18 1.82
N LEU A 22 -10.30 3.17 1.77
CA LEU A 22 -10.04 2.19 0.71
C LEU A 22 -11.32 1.46 0.25
N SER A 23 -12.29 1.19 1.12
CA SER A 23 -13.46 0.36 0.79
C SER A 23 -14.37 0.92 -0.31
N SER A 24 -14.27 2.21 -0.65
CA SER A 24 -15.05 2.78 -1.76
C SER A 24 -14.41 2.55 -3.14
N ASN A 25 -13.08 2.39 -3.21
CA ASN A 25 -12.31 2.24 -4.45
C ASN A 25 -11.66 0.84 -4.62
N LEU A 26 -11.70 -0.01 -3.59
CA LEU A 26 -11.25 -1.39 -3.69
C LEU A 26 -12.23 -2.23 -4.52
N SER A 27 -11.69 -3.12 -5.38
CA SER A 27 -12.53 -4.14 -6.00
C SER A 27 -13.14 -5.04 -4.93
N LYS A 28 -14.33 -5.57 -5.21
CA LYS A 28 -15.06 -6.47 -4.31
C LYS A 28 -14.18 -7.63 -3.82
N ASP A 29 -13.27 -8.10 -4.67
CA ASP A 29 -12.36 -9.21 -4.37
C ASP A 29 -11.36 -8.88 -3.25
N VAL A 30 -10.89 -7.63 -3.18
CA VAL A 30 -9.99 -7.19 -2.11
C VAL A 30 -10.76 -6.95 -0.81
N GLN A 31 -11.99 -6.43 -0.91
CA GLN A 31 -12.86 -6.25 0.27
C GLN A 31 -13.27 -7.59 0.88
N ALA A 32 -13.46 -8.61 0.05
CA ALA A 32 -13.77 -9.97 0.49
C ALA A 32 -12.54 -10.72 1.03
N ALA A 33 -11.32 -10.24 0.76
CA ALA A 33 -10.11 -10.93 1.16
C ALA A 33 -9.95 -10.97 2.68
N ARG A 34 -9.83 -12.18 3.23
CA ARG A 34 -9.59 -12.40 4.67
C ARG A 34 -8.20 -11.93 5.12
N TYR A 35 -7.24 -11.97 4.20
CA TYR A 35 -5.86 -11.58 4.45
C TYR A 35 -5.36 -10.72 3.30
N PHE A 36 -4.81 -9.56 3.64
CA PHE A 36 -4.18 -8.66 2.68
C PHE A 36 -2.95 -8.01 3.32
N GLY A 37 -2.05 -7.52 2.47
CA GLY A 37 -0.89 -6.73 2.84
C GLY A 37 -0.72 -5.56 1.88
N ILE A 38 -0.18 -4.47 2.39
CA ILE A 38 0.19 -3.31 1.57
C ILE A 38 1.69 -3.41 1.28
N ILE A 39 2.06 -3.33 0.00
CA ILE A 39 3.44 -3.28 -0.47
C ILE A 39 3.68 -1.89 -1.03
N CYS A 40 4.72 -1.24 -0.52
CA CYS A 40 5.15 0.07 -0.98
C CYS A 40 6.56 -0.06 -1.53
N ASP A 41 6.77 0.42 -2.76
CA ASP A 41 8.07 0.42 -3.41
C ASP A 41 8.45 1.84 -3.83
N GLU A 42 9.63 2.28 -3.39
CA GLU A 42 10.15 3.61 -3.67
C GLU A 42 10.97 3.59 -4.96
N SER A 43 10.68 4.51 -5.87
CA SER A 43 11.45 4.72 -7.09
C SER A 43 11.74 6.22 -7.29
N THR A 44 12.58 6.54 -8.26
CA THR A 44 12.89 7.93 -8.63
C THR A 44 12.78 8.06 -10.14
N ASP A 45 12.06 9.08 -10.62
CA ASP A 45 11.95 9.33 -12.05
C ASP A 45 13.18 10.05 -12.63
N LEU A 46 13.21 10.22 -13.96
CA LEU A 46 14.32 10.89 -14.66
C LEU A 46 14.51 12.36 -14.25
N SER A 47 13.48 12.98 -13.64
CA SER A 47 13.51 14.35 -13.12
C SER A 47 13.89 14.42 -11.64
N ILE A 48 14.38 13.31 -11.07
CA ILE A 48 14.83 13.20 -9.67
C ILE A 48 13.66 13.41 -8.68
N HIS A 49 12.43 13.08 -9.09
CA HIS A 49 11.29 13.09 -8.17
C HIS A 49 11.07 11.69 -7.62
N LYS A 50 10.95 11.60 -6.29
CA LYS A 50 10.61 10.34 -5.62
C LYS A 50 9.17 9.96 -5.92
N LYS A 51 8.98 8.68 -6.16
CA LYS A 51 7.73 8.04 -6.55
C LYS A 51 7.50 6.85 -5.64
N LEU A 52 6.24 6.62 -5.28
CA LEU A 52 5.82 5.53 -4.43
C LEU A 52 4.78 4.69 -5.16
N PHE A 53 5.16 3.47 -5.53
CA PHE A 53 4.20 2.48 -6.00
C PHE A 53 3.55 1.81 -4.80
N VAL A 54 2.21 1.78 -4.78
CA VAL A 54 1.45 1.10 -3.72
C VAL A 54 0.66 -0.04 -4.34
N TYR A 55 0.85 -1.24 -3.80
CA TYR A 55 0.13 -2.44 -4.18
C TYR A 55 -0.60 -3.02 -2.98
N ILE A 56 -1.79 -3.58 -3.22
CA ILE A 56 -2.43 -4.48 -2.28
C ILE A 56 -2.16 -5.90 -2.77
N ARG A 57 -1.54 -6.70 -1.90
CA ARG A 57 -1.37 -8.14 -2.08
C ARG A 57 -2.41 -8.85 -1.24
N TYR A 58 -3.23 -9.69 -1.84
CA TYR A 58 -4.31 -10.39 -1.15
C TYR A 58 -4.45 -11.83 -1.64
N VAL A 59 -5.09 -12.67 -0.84
CA VAL A 59 -5.49 -14.02 -1.27
C VAL A 59 -6.90 -13.92 -1.82
N ASN A 60 -7.08 -14.19 -3.10
CA ASN A 60 -8.39 -14.24 -3.73
C ASN A 60 -9.14 -15.47 -3.20
N GLN A 61 -10.32 -15.26 -2.62
CA GLN A 61 -11.07 -16.35 -2.00
C GLN A 61 -11.63 -17.35 -3.01
N SER A 62 -11.93 -16.89 -4.23
CA SER A 62 -12.50 -17.73 -5.29
C SER A 62 -11.45 -18.61 -5.95
N THR A 63 -10.26 -18.06 -6.23
CA THR A 63 -9.17 -18.78 -6.91
C THR A 63 -8.19 -19.44 -5.94
N GLN A 64 -8.18 -19.02 -4.67
CA GLN A 64 -7.17 -19.38 -3.66
C GLN A 64 -5.74 -18.96 -4.04
N GLU A 65 -5.58 -18.09 -5.03
CA GLU A 65 -4.29 -17.59 -5.49
C GLU A 65 -3.92 -16.25 -4.85
N VAL A 66 -2.62 -15.96 -4.83
CA VAL A 66 -2.10 -14.69 -4.35
C VAL A 66 -2.09 -13.69 -5.49
N GLU A 67 -2.87 -12.63 -5.35
CA GLU A 67 -3.02 -11.58 -6.34
C GLU A 67 -2.41 -10.26 -5.87
N HIS A 68 -2.02 -9.45 -6.85
CA HIS A 68 -1.48 -8.12 -6.64
C HIS A 68 -2.32 -7.09 -7.40
N LYS A 69 -2.85 -6.10 -6.69
CA LYS A 69 -3.55 -4.98 -7.30
C LYS A 69 -2.75 -3.69 -7.11
N LEU A 70 -2.37 -3.06 -8.22
CA LEU A 70 -1.79 -1.72 -8.20
C LEU A 70 -2.86 -0.72 -7.76
N MET A 71 -2.55 0.03 -6.70
CA MET A 71 -3.41 1.08 -6.18
C MET A 71 -3.07 2.45 -6.76
N GLY A 72 -1.78 2.71 -6.96
CA GLY A 72 -1.34 3.98 -7.52
C GLY A 72 0.17 4.15 -7.55
N ASN A 73 0.58 5.23 -8.23
CA ASN A 73 1.95 5.71 -8.29
C ASN A 73 1.96 7.18 -7.86
N ILE A 74 2.31 7.41 -6.58
CA ILE A 74 2.20 8.70 -5.91
C ILE A 74 3.55 9.41 -5.98
N ARG A 75 3.53 10.73 -6.19
CA ARG A 75 4.76 11.54 -6.06
C ARG A 75 4.94 11.91 -4.59
N ILE A 76 6.09 11.58 -4.02
CA ILE A 76 6.39 11.86 -2.61
C ILE A 76 7.56 12.86 -2.50
N PRO A 77 7.56 13.76 -1.50
CA PRO A 77 8.65 14.71 -1.30
C PRO A 77 9.94 14.04 -0.82
N ASP A 78 9.84 13.00 0.01
CA ASP A 78 10.97 12.20 0.51
C ASP A 78 10.56 10.74 0.78
N GLY A 79 11.55 9.87 1.01
CA GLY A 79 11.34 8.45 1.31
C GLY A 79 11.21 8.14 2.81
N THR A 80 10.92 9.14 3.64
CA THR A 80 10.78 8.88 5.08
C THR A 80 9.49 8.12 5.36
N VAL A 81 9.52 7.30 6.42
CA VAL A 81 8.34 6.52 6.83
C VAL A 81 7.15 7.43 7.16
N ALA A 82 7.39 8.62 7.71
CA ALA A 82 6.35 9.59 8.04
C ALA A 82 5.66 10.12 6.78
N THR A 83 6.44 10.50 5.76
CA THR A 83 5.92 10.95 4.46
C THR A 83 5.15 9.83 3.77
N ILE A 84 5.73 8.64 3.68
CA ILE A 84 5.10 7.47 3.06
C ILE A 84 3.75 7.15 3.74
N ALA A 85 3.71 7.10 5.07
CA ALA A 85 2.48 6.81 5.80
C ALA A 85 1.43 7.91 5.60
N THR A 86 1.84 9.18 5.55
CA THR A 86 0.94 10.32 5.34
C THR A 86 0.33 10.30 3.95
N GLU A 87 1.15 10.09 2.91
CA GLU A 87 0.68 10.08 1.53
C GLU A 87 -0.20 8.86 1.22
N ILE A 88 0.13 7.69 1.79
CA ILE A 88 -0.76 6.50 1.72
C ILE A 88 -2.13 6.81 2.34
N LEU A 89 -2.20 7.51 3.47
CA LEU A 89 -3.47 7.85 4.10
C LEU A 89 -4.25 8.96 3.37
N ARG A 90 -3.60 9.70 2.48
CA ARG A 90 -4.18 10.84 1.76
C ARG A 90 -4.74 10.43 0.40
N GLU A 91 -3.99 9.62 -0.33
CA GLU A 91 -4.29 9.23 -1.72
C GLU A 91 -5.11 7.94 -1.82
N LEU A 92 -5.22 7.16 -0.74
CA LEU A 92 -5.91 5.87 -0.68
C LEU A 92 -6.99 5.81 0.42
#